data_AF-A0A419DAZ3-F1
#
_entry.id   AF-A0A419DAZ3-F1
#
_cell.length_a   1.000
_cell.length_b   1.000
_cell.length_c   1.000
_cell.angle_alpha   90.00
_cell.angle_beta   90.00
_cell.angle_gamma   90.00
#
_symmetry.space_group_name_H-M   'P 1'
#
loop_
_entity.id
_entity.type
_entity.pdbx_description
1 polymer ?
#
loop_
_entity_poly.entity_id
_entity_poly.type
_entity_poly.pdbx_seq_one_letter_code
_entity_poly.pdbx_strand_id
1 'polypeptide(L)'
;MPNKILVQEMDGTPLQIVFADHAGDFNPAAATDLRKTSDGSQELDCQISLASLADAAARQSTKVDLGTNRAELYAVRAAFEIAATPTAGDLIELYWAPSPSGTAANANPGGVVGADSAYSGGGTLANGVRQLIHIGNFVCTAEATATVQVCEVGVFAPTERYGTLIVKNESNAAFHSDDVECHVVLDPIVPEIQ
;
A
#
# COMPACT_ATOMS: atom_id res chain seq x y z
N MET A 1 32.48 -6.36 17.09
CA MET A 1 31.37 -6.50 18.06
C MET A 1 30.18 -7.01 17.27
N PRO A 2 29.48 -8.08 17.68
CA PRO A 2 28.24 -8.45 17.02
C PRO A 2 27.27 -7.27 17.13
N ASN A 3 26.62 -6.91 16.01
CA ASN A 3 25.61 -5.88 16.01
C ASN A 3 24.53 -6.27 17.02
N LYS A 4 24.18 -5.36 17.94
CA LYS A 4 22.97 -5.54 18.73
C LYS A 4 21.81 -5.41 17.76
N ILE A 5 21.10 -6.50 17.54
CA ILE A 5 19.82 -6.50 16.86
C ILE A 5 18.87 -5.80 17.84
N LEU A 6 18.35 -4.64 17.47
CA LEU A 6 17.45 -3.85 18.32
C LEU A 6 15.97 -4.15 18.03
N VAL A 7 15.71 -4.88 16.94
CA VAL A 7 14.39 -5.29 16.46
C VAL A 7 14.58 -6.65 15.78
N GLN A 8 13.86 -7.66 16.23
CA GLN A 8 13.93 -9.00 15.62
C GLN A 8 13.03 -9.05 14.39
N GLU A 9 13.54 -9.61 13.29
CA GLU A 9 12.67 -10.00 12.17
C GLU A 9 11.76 -11.15 12.62
N MET A 10 10.45 -11.01 12.41
CA MET A 10 9.46 -12.01 12.83
C MET A 10 9.65 -13.38 12.18
N ASP A 11 9.26 -14.42 12.91
CA ASP A 11 9.25 -15.83 12.50
C ASP A 11 8.11 -16.22 11.55
N GLY A 12 7.56 -15.25 10.81
CA GLY A 12 6.52 -15.45 9.80
C GLY A 12 5.08 -15.16 10.22
N THR A 13 4.81 -14.66 11.44
CA THR A 13 3.45 -14.22 11.82
C THR A 13 3.44 -12.98 12.72
N PRO A 14 2.64 -11.92 12.47
CA PRO A 14 1.75 -11.79 11.31
C PRO A 14 2.52 -11.72 10.00
N LEU A 15 1.82 -12.11 8.93
CA LEU A 15 2.35 -12.09 7.57
C LEU A 15 2.58 -10.64 7.13
N GLN A 16 3.52 -10.45 6.21
CA GLN A 16 3.58 -9.19 5.46
C GLN A 16 2.28 -9.06 4.65
N ILE A 17 1.74 -7.86 4.51
CA ILE A 17 0.57 -7.65 3.65
C ILE A 17 1.04 -7.02 2.36
N VAL A 18 0.61 -7.56 1.23
CA VAL A 18 1.05 -7.14 -0.10
C VAL A 18 -0.15 -6.68 -0.91
N PHE A 19 -0.22 -5.37 -1.14
CA PHE A 19 -1.22 -4.76 -2.00
C PHE A 19 -0.69 -4.68 -3.43
N ALA A 20 -1.19 -5.54 -4.32
CA ALA A 20 -0.80 -5.59 -5.72
C ALA A 20 -1.93 -6.16 -6.60
N ASP A 21 -1.74 -6.15 -7.92
CA ASP A 21 -2.67 -6.77 -8.87
C ASP A 21 -2.45 -8.29 -8.97
N HIS A 22 -2.73 -9.00 -7.88
CA HIS A 22 -2.56 -10.46 -7.79
C HIS A 22 -3.50 -11.23 -8.72
N ALA A 23 -4.64 -10.65 -9.09
CA ALA A 23 -5.59 -11.24 -10.01
C ALA A 23 -5.26 -10.98 -11.50
N GLY A 24 -4.40 -10.01 -11.77
CA GLY A 24 -3.96 -9.63 -13.11
C GLY A 24 -2.49 -9.96 -13.33
N ASP A 25 -1.64 -8.94 -13.38
CA ASP A 25 -0.28 -9.05 -13.94
C ASP A 25 0.88 -8.76 -12.98
N PHE A 26 0.62 -8.61 -11.68
CA PHE A 26 1.71 -8.44 -10.69
C PHE A 26 2.77 -9.54 -10.84
N ASN A 27 4.04 -9.13 -10.96
CA ASN A 27 5.16 -10.03 -11.21
C ASN A 27 6.05 -10.22 -9.98
N PRO A 28 5.91 -11.34 -9.25
CA PRO A 28 6.73 -11.67 -8.09
C PRO A 28 8.21 -11.95 -8.39
N ALA A 29 8.62 -11.91 -9.66
CA ALA A 29 10.02 -12.08 -10.07
C ALA A 29 10.69 -10.76 -10.49
N ALA A 30 9.99 -9.62 -10.41
CA ALA A 30 10.56 -8.33 -10.71
C ALA A 30 11.68 -7.96 -9.72
N ALA A 31 12.69 -7.22 -10.19
CA ALA A 31 13.82 -6.82 -9.35
C ALA A 31 13.42 -5.88 -8.20
N THR A 32 12.25 -5.24 -8.31
CA THR A 32 11.69 -4.32 -7.33
C THR A 32 10.66 -4.98 -6.41
N ASP A 33 10.46 -6.30 -6.47
CA ASP A 33 9.56 -7.02 -5.56
C ASP A 33 9.99 -6.80 -4.09
N LEU A 34 9.10 -6.21 -3.30
CA LEU A 34 9.33 -5.88 -1.89
C LEU A 34 8.85 -6.98 -0.94
N ARG A 35 8.34 -8.09 -1.48
CA ARG A 35 7.91 -9.24 -0.68
C ARG A 35 9.06 -9.87 0.08
N LYS A 36 8.75 -10.48 1.23
CA LYS A 36 9.76 -11.15 2.06
C LYS A 36 10.23 -12.46 1.42
N THR A 37 9.33 -13.15 0.75
CA THR A 37 9.57 -14.42 0.10
C THR A 37 9.12 -14.40 -1.35
N SER A 38 9.87 -15.08 -2.21
CA SER A 38 9.52 -15.21 -3.62
C SER A 38 8.31 -16.11 -3.85
N ASP A 39 8.03 -17.03 -2.92
CA ASP A 39 6.98 -18.05 -3.05
C ASP A 39 5.64 -17.66 -2.39
N GLY A 40 5.56 -16.49 -1.77
CA GLY A 40 4.33 -16.00 -1.12
C GLY A 40 4.03 -16.66 0.22
N SER A 41 4.95 -17.46 0.78
CA SER A 41 4.70 -18.25 1.99
C SER A 41 4.59 -17.41 3.26
N GLN A 42 5.01 -16.15 3.24
CA GLN A 42 4.99 -15.23 4.38
C GLN A 42 4.19 -13.94 4.11
N GLU A 43 3.35 -13.97 3.08
CA GLU A 43 2.61 -12.83 2.57
C GLU A 43 1.10 -13.09 2.65
N LEU A 44 0.35 -12.03 2.94
CA LEU A 44 -1.09 -11.95 2.75
C LEU A 44 -1.34 -11.06 1.53
N ASP A 45 -1.78 -11.68 0.45
CA ASP A 45 -2.11 -10.99 -0.78
C ASP A 45 -3.41 -10.20 -0.63
N CYS A 46 -3.36 -8.92 -0.99
CA CYS A 46 -4.50 -8.03 -1.04
C CYS A 46 -4.58 -7.38 -2.41
N GLN A 47 -5.72 -7.54 -3.07
CA GLN A 47 -5.90 -7.06 -4.43
C GLN A 47 -6.01 -5.53 -4.49
N ILE A 48 -5.20 -4.90 -5.33
CA ILE A 48 -5.39 -3.54 -5.87
C ILE A 48 -4.72 -3.46 -7.25
N SER A 49 -5.45 -3.01 -8.26
CA SER A 49 -4.84 -2.62 -9.53
C SER A 49 -4.61 -1.10 -9.55
N LEU A 50 -3.42 -0.66 -9.94
CA LEU A 50 -3.01 0.74 -10.10
C LEU A 50 -2.77 1.09 -11.58
N ALA A 51 -3.02 0.16 -12.50
CA ALA A 51 -2.84 0.31 -13.94
C ALA A 51 -3.58 1.55 -14.44
N SER A 52 -2.84 2.39 -15.17
CA SER A 52 -3.32 3.65 -15.73
C SER A 52 -3.96 4.59 -14.70
N LEU A 53 -3.57 4.52 -13.42
CA LEU A 53 -4.02 5.46 -12.40
C LEU A 53 -3.62 6.88 -12.78
N ALA A 54 -4.61 7.65 -13.25
CA ALA A 54 -4.42 9.02 -13.69
C ALA A 54 -3.93 9.93 -12.56
N ASP A 55 -3.28 11.03 -12.95
CA ASP A 55 -2.99 12.13 -12.03
C ASP A 55 -4.27 12.70 -11.42
N ALA A 56 -4.18 13.17 -10.18
CA ALA A 56 -5.29 13.62 -9.33
C ALA A 56 -6.43 12.60 -9.11
N ALA A 57 -6.19 11.31 -9.39
CA ALA A 57 -7.14 10.23 -9.15
C ALA A 57 -6.65 9.29 -8.03
N ALA A 58 -7.55 8.43 -7.54
CA ALA A 58 -7.23 7.47 -6.49
C ALA A 58 -7.86 6.11 -6.74
N ARG A 59 -7.21 5.08 -6.21
CA ARG A 59 -7.67 3.68 -6.20
C ARG A 59 -7.76 3.18 -4.76
N GLN A 60 -8.65 2.23 -4.54
CA GLN A 60 -8.79 1.54 -3.26
C GLN A 60 -8.58 0.04 -3.45
N SER A 61 -7.97 -0.61 -2.48
CA SER A 61 -7.79 -2.06 -2.48
C SER A 61 -9.10 -2.79 -2.15
N THR A 62 -9.05 -4.11 -2.27
CA THR A 62 -9.95 -4.99 -1.51
C THR A 62 -9.76 -4.80 -0.01
N LYS A 63 -10.79 -5.10 0.78
CA LYS A 63 -10.69 -5.03 2.24
C LYS A 63 -9.77 -6.16 2.74
N VAL A 64 -8.82 -5.80 3.60
CA VAL A 64 -7.89 -6.74 4.23
C VAL A 64 -8.25 -6.97 5.69
N ASP A 65 -8.00 -8.18 6.15
CA ASP A 65 -8.05 -8.58 7.55
C ASP A 65 -6.62 -8.67 8.09
N LEU A 66 -6.26 -7.78 9.03
CA LEU A 66 -4.94 -7.76 9.67
C LEU A 66 -4.77 -8.91 10.69
N GLY A 67 -5.83 -9.66 10.95
CA GLY A 67 -5.86 -10.75 11.90
C GLY A 67 -6.13 -10.29 13.34
N THR A 68 -6.48 -11.26 14.19
CA THR A 68 -6.67 -11.02 15.63
C THR A 68 -5.37 -10.65 16.32
N ASN A 69 -4.25 -11.27 15.92
CA ASN A 69 -2.91 -11.05 16.46
C ASN A 69 -2.07 -10.14 15.54
N ARG A 70 -2.70 -9.05 15.06
CA ARG A 70 -2.03 -8.07 14.20
C ARG A 70 -0.90 -7.37 14.96
N ALA A 71 0.14 -6.94 14.24
CA ALA A 71 1.16 -6.08 14.83
C ALA A 71 0.58 -4.69 15.15
N GLU A 72 1.19 -4.02 16.12
CA GLU A 72 0.81 -2.65 16.51
C GLU A 72 1.27 -1.62 15.48
N LEU A 73 2.41 -1.87 14.83
CA LEU A 73 3.04 -1.00 13.86
C LEU A 73 3.45 -1.78 12.62
N TYR A 74 3.43 -1.10 11.47
CA TYR A 74 3.88 -1.63 10.19
C TYR A 74 4.81 -0.62 9.51
N ALA A 75 5.96 -1.07 9.01
CA ALA A 75 6.72 -0.29 8.04
C ALA A 75 6.01 -0.36 6.69
N VAL A 76 5.91 0.77 6.00
CA VAL A 76 5.17 0.88 4.74
C VAL A 76 6.14 1.23 3.63
N ARG A 77 6.26 0.33 2.67
CA ARG A 77 7.12 0.49 1.50
C ARG A 77 6.30 0.34 0.24
N ALA A 78 6.70 1.00 -0.83
CA ALA A 78 6.00 0.93 -2.09
C ALA A 78 6.97 0.96 -3.27
N ALA A 79 6.57 0.28 -4.34
CA ALA A 79 7.23 0.33 -5.64
C ALA A 79 6.19 0.72 -6.68
N PHE A 80 6.46 1.79 -7.43
CA PHE A 80 5.52 2.30 -8.44
C PHE A 80 6.24 2.57 -9.75
N GLU A 81 5.61 2.15 -10.85
CA GLU A 81 6.01 2.49 -12.21
C GLU A 81 5.10 3.57 -12.78
N ILE A 82 5.69 4.67 -13.22
CA ILE A 82 4.96 5.85 -13.70
C ILE A 82 5.15 5.96 -15.21
N ALA A 83 4.06 6.08 -15.96
CA ALA A 83 4.03 6.01 -17.43
C ALA A 83 4.79 7.16 -18.11
N ALA A 84 4.99 8.27 -17.40
CA ALA A 84 5.75 9.42 -17.85
C ALA A 84 6.65 9.90 -16.72
N THR A 85 7.69 10.69 -17.04
CA THR A 85 8.56 11.29 -16.02
C THR A 85 7.71 12.15 -15.07
N PRO A 86 7.57 11.77 -13.79
CA PRO A 86 6.86 12.59 -12.83
C PRO A 86 7.68 13.83 -12.50
N THR A 87 7.03 14.82 -11.90
CA THR A 87 7.78 15.98 -11.38
C THR A 87 8.45 15.61 -10.07
N ALA A 88 9.75 15.89 -9.94
CA ALA A 88 10.46 15.62 -8.69
C ALA A 88 9.86 16.42 -7.52
N GLY A 89 9.57 15.75 -6.42
CA GLY A 89 8.93 16.34 -5.24
C GLY A 89 7.40 16.24 -5.22
N ASP A 90 6.77 15.89 -6.35
CA ASP A 90 5.34 15.57 -6.39
C ASP A 90 5.07 14.22 -5.72
N LEU A 91 3.81 13.97 -5.35
CA LEU A 91 3.48 12.99 -4.33
C LEU A 91 2.58 11.88 -4.86
N ILE A 92 2.80 10.67 -4.35
CA ILE A 92 1.76 9.65 -4.31
C ILE A 92 1.44 9.44 -2.84
N GLU A 93 0.19 9.75 -2.47
CA GLU A 93 -0.26 9.76 -1.08
C GLU A 93 -0.92 8.43 -0.73
N LEU A 94 -0.53 7.84 0.40
CA LEU A 94 -1.11 6.60 0.91
C LEU A 94 -2.00 6.88 2.12
N TYR A 95 -3.21 6.32 2.09
CA TYR A 95 -4.17 6.43 3.18
C TYR A 95 -4.74 5.07 3.58
N TRP A 96 -5.23 5.00 4.82
CA TRP A 96 -5.89 3.85 5.37
C TRP A 96 -7.33 4.16 5.79
N ALA A 97 -8.26 3.32 5.36
CA ALA A 97 -9.64 3.32 5.82
C ALA A 97 -9.86 2.19 6.84
N PRO A 98 -9.81 2.47 8.16
CA PRO A 98 -10.06 1.45 9.18
C PRO A 98 -11.54 1.04 9.19
N SER A 99 -11.82 -0.22 9.49
CA SER A 99 -13.20 -0.72 9.61
C SER A 99 -13.32 -1.77 10.73
N PRO A 100 -14.36 -1.70 11.58
CA PRO A 100 -14.65 -2.74 12.55
C PRO A 100 -15.28 -4.00 11.91
N SER A 101 -15.63 -3.95 10.61
CA SER A 101 -16.30 -5.04 9.90
C SER A 101 -15.42 -5.60 8.79
N GLY A 102 -15.33 -6.94 8.72
CA GLY A 102 -14.68 -7.64 7.61
C GLY A 102 -15.50 -7.68 6.31
N THR A 103 -16.75 -7.21 6.31
CA THR A 103 -17.60 -7.21 5.12
C THR A 103 -17.37 -5.95 4.29
N ALA A 104 -17.20 -6.09 2.97
CA ALA A 104 -17.13 -4.97 2.03
C ALA A 104 -18.38 -4.07 2.13
N ALA A 105 -18.22 -2.78 1.81
CA ALA A 105 -19.21 -1.71 1.92
C ALA A 105 -19.78 -1.42 3.33
N ASN A 106 -19.44 -2.21 4.34
CA ASN A 106 -19.96 -2.04 5.70
C ASN A 106 -18.96 -1.27 6.58
N ALA A 107 -19.46 -0.23 7.25
CA ALA A 107 -18.73 0.53 8.26
C ALA A 107 -17.32 1.01 7.80
N ASN A 108 -17.24 1.49 6.56
CA ASN A 108 -16.02 2.07 6.00
C ASN A 108 -16.12 3.60 6.04
N PRO A 109 -15.08 4.31 6.52
CA PRO A 109 -15.06 5.77 6.49
C PRO A 109 -14.81 6.30 5.06
N GLY A 110 -15.09 7.59 4.86
CA GLY A 110 -14.70 8.31 3.63
C GLY A 110 -15.32 7.77 2.33
N GLY A 111 -16.41 7.01 2.39
CA GLY A 111 -17.05 6.43 1.20
C GLY A 111 -16.28 5.27 0.56
N VAL A 112 -15.34 4.67 1.28
CA VAL A 112 -14.60 3.47 0.85
C VAL A 112 -15.54 2.27 0.80
N VAL A 113 -15.40 1.42 -0.22
CA VAL A 113 -16.19 0.20 -0.37
C VAL A 113 -15.38 -1.06 -0.03
N GLY A 114 -14.05 -1.01 -0.06
CA GLY A 114 -13.21 -2.17 0.24
C GLY A 114 -13.24 -3.22 -0.86
N ALA A 115 -13.22 -2.78 -2.11
CA ALA A 115 -13.13 -3.59 -3.32
C ALA A 115 -12.20 -2.88 -4.31
N ASP A 116 -11.36 -3.63 -5.03
CA ASP A 116 -10.46 -3.09 -6.05
C ASP A 116 -11.22 -2.27 -7.09
N SER A 117 -11.09 -0.94 -6.98
CA SER A 117 -11.88 0.01 -7.76
C SER A 117 -11.33 1.44 -7.67
N ALA A 118 -11.84 2.32 -8.52
CA ALA A 118 -11.63 3.75 -8.37
C ALA A 118 -12.20 4.25 -7.03
N TYR A 119 -11.48 5.14 -6.37
CA TYR A 119 -11.92 5.78 -5.13
C TYR A 119 -12.31 7.24 -5.38
N SER A 120 -13.57 7.58 -5.08
CA SER A 120 -14.15 8.90 -5.32
C SER A 120 -14.50 9.68 -4.04
N GLY A 121 -14.26 9.10 -2.86
CA GLY A 121 -14.47 9.77 -1.58
C GLY A 121 -15.91 9.88 -1.07
N GLY A 122 -16.86 9.08 -1.61
CA GLY A 122 -18.27 9.12 -1.19
C GLY A 122 -18.98 10.44 -1.51
N GLY A 123 -18.41 11.23 -2.41
CA GLY A 123 -18.88 12.55 -2.82
C GLY A 123 -17.80 13.25 -3.64
N THR A 124 -16.77 13.75 -2.97
CA THR A 124 -15.55 14.24 -3.64
C THR A 124 -14.32 13.56 -3.05
N LEU A 125 -13.31 13.31 -3.88
CA LEU A 125 -12.06 12.67 -3.45
C LEU A 125 -11.43 13.44 -2.28
N ALA A 126 -11.37 14.77 -2.40
CA ALA A 126 -10.81 15.65 -1.36
C ALA A 126 -11.54 15.55 -0.02
N ASN A 127 -12.86 15.36 -0.01
CA ASN A 127 -13.61 15.18 1.24
C ASN A 127 -13.41 13.78 1.83
N GLY A 128 -13.36 12.77 0.96
CA GLY A 128 -13.14 11.38 1.36
C GLY A 128 -11.82 11.18 2.08
N VAL A 129 -10.70 11.61 1.49
CA VAL A 129 -9.36 11.41 2.06
C VAL A 129 -9.18 12.07 3.44
N ARG A 130 -9.88 13.18 3.71
CA ARG A 130 -9.86 13.84 5.04
C ARG A 130 -10.49 13.02 6.16
N GLN A 131 -11.25 11.98 5.83
CA GLN A 131 -11.86 11.07 6.80
C GLN A 131 -11.03 9.79 7.02
N LEU A 132 -9.87 9.69 6.36
CA LEU A 132 -8.99 8.53 6.40
C LEU A 132 -7.74 8.82 7.26
N ILE A 133 -7.03 7.76 7.64
CA ILE A 133 -5.72 7.89 8.29
C ILE A 133 -4.69 8.09 7.17
N HIS A 134 -3.99 9.22 7.17
CA HIS A 134 -2.85 9.40 6.28
C HIS A 134 -1.67 8.56 6.79
N ILE A 135 -1.13 7.69 5.92
CA ILE A 135 0.03 6.84 6.25
C ILE A 135 1.32 7.61 6.02
N GLY A 136 1.43 8.24 4.84
CA GLY A 136 2.64 8.89 4.40
C GLY A 136 2.60 9.21 2.92
N ASN A 137 3.73 9.74 2.43
CA ASN A 137 3.88 10.16 1.05
C ASN A 137 5.05 9.42 0.40
N PHE A 138 4.80 8.83 -0.75
CA PHE A 138 5.84 8.49 -1.69
C PHE A 138 6.22 9.77 -2.44
N VAL A 139 7.47 10.21 -2.29
CA VAL A 139 7.97 11.42 -2.94
C VAL A 139 8.63 11.03 -4.26
N CYS A 140 8.07 11.50 -5.37
CA CYS A 140 8.56 11.15 -6.69
C CYS A 140 9.93 11.79 -6.95
N THR A 141 10.79 11.04 -7.62
CA THR A 141 12.00 11.53 -8.27
C THR A 141 11.74 11.69 -9.78
N ALA A 142 12.48 12.56 -10.46
CA ALA A 142 12.30 12.81 -11.90
C ALA A 142 12.98 11.72 -12.77
N GLU A 143 12.73 10.45 -12.49
CA GLU A 143 13.23 9.33 -13.28
C GLU A 143 12.50 9.23 -14.63
N ALA A 144 13.21 8.77 -15.65
CA ALA A 144 12.63 8.56 -16.98
C ALA A 144 11.69 7.35 -16.95
N THR A 145 10.57 7.42 -17.69
CA THR A 145 9.77 6.22 -17.99
C THR A 145 10.63 5.21 -18.77
N ALA A 146 10.57 3.90 -18.52
CA ALA A 146 9.68 3.16 -17.63
C ALA A 146 10.45 2.65 -16.39
N THR A 147 10.91 3.58 -15.55
CA THR A 147 11.71 3.25 -14.36
C THR A 147 10.80 3.10 -13.14
N VAL A 148 10.85 1.94 -12.50
CA VAL A 148 10.20 1.70 -11.21
C VAL A 148 10.94 2.44 -10.10
N GLN A 149 10.21 3.22 -9.31
CA GLN A 149 10.75 3.88 -8.13
C GLN A 149 10.32 3.13 -6.87
N VAL A 150 11.24 2.97 -5.93
CA VAL A 150 11.00 2.32 -4.63
C VAL A 150 11.20 3.34 -3.51
N CYS A 151 10.25 3.40 -2.57
CA CYS A 151 10.29 4.37 -1.48
C CYS A 151 9.85 3.74 -0.15
N GLU A 152 10.51 4.16 0.94
CA GLU A 152 9.99 4.03 2.30
C GLU A 152 8.96 5.15 2.52
N VAL A 153 7.70 4.77 2.72
CA VAL A 153 6.58 5.73 2.80
C VAL A 153 6.36 6.22 4.23
N GLY A 154 6.51 5.33 5.22
CA GLY A 154 6.31 5.68 6.62
C GLY A 154 6.02 4.49 7.53
N VAL A 155 5.51 4.79 8.73
CA VAL A 155 5.11 3.79 9.73
C VAL A 155 3.63 3.96 10.03
N PHE A 156 2.89 2.86 9.98
CA PHE A 156 1.44 2.83 10.14
C PHE A 156 1.01 2.06 11.39
N ALA A 157 0.06 2.61 12.15
CA ALA A 157 -0.56 1.99 13.32
C ALA A 157 -2.08 1.78 13.10
N PRO A 158 -2.55 0.56 12.80
CA PRO A 158 -3.97 0.32 12.54
C PRO A 158 -4.83 0.38 13.80
N THR A 159 -5.83 1.24 13.78
CA THR A 159 -6.81 1.37 14.87
C THR A 159 -7.81 0.21 14.93
N GLU A 160 -8.08 -0.43 13.79
CA GLU A 160 -9.06 -1.51 13.64
C GLU A 160 -8.43 -2.76 13.01
N ARG A 161 -9.11 -3.91 13.14
CA ARG A 161 -8.66 -5.19 12.55
C ARG A 161 -8.75 -5.22 11.04
N TYR A 162 -9.77 -4.58 10.46
CA TYR A 162 -9.96 -4.57 9.01
C TYR A 162 -9.66 -3.19 8.45
N GLY A 163 -9.31 -3.14 7.17
CA GLY A 163 -9.24 -1.87 6.48
C GLY A 163 -8.96 -1.98 5.00
N THR A 164 -8.75 -0.83 4.37
CA THR A 164 -8.54 -0.73 2.93
C THR A 164 -7.46 0.32 2.68
N LEU A 165 -6.49 -0.02 1.84
CA LEU A 165 -5.47 0.90 1.37
C LEU A 165 -6.05 1.78 0.26
N ILE A 166 -5.78 3.07 0.34
CA ILE A 166 -6.04 4.02 -0.74
C ILE A 166 -4.71 4.55 -1.25
N VAL A 167 -4.53 4.52 -2.56
CA VAL A 167 -3.40 5.14 -3.25
C VAL A 167 -3.96 6.30 -4.07
N LYS A 168 -3.48 7.51 -3.79
CA LYS A 168 -3.87 8.73 -4.49
C LYS A 168 -2.66 9.29 -5.23
N ASN A 169 -2.79 9.41 -6.54
CA ASN A 169 -1.73 9.87 -7.41
C ASN A 169 -1.83 11.40 -7.58
N GLU A 170 -0.78 12.10 -7.19
CA GLU A 170 -0.57 13.53 -7.39
C GLU A 170 0.87 13.74 -7.93
N SER A 171 1.34 12.81 -8.77
CA SER A 171 2.71 12.79 -9.31
C SER A 171 2.89 13.66 -10.56
N ASN A 172 1.80 14.29 -11.04
CA ASN A 172 1.72 15.00 -12.32
C ASN A 172 1.99 14.08 -13.54
N ALA A 173 1.75 12.78 -13.37
CA ALA A 173 1.83 11.76 -14.40
C ALA A 173 0.89 10.60 -14.06
N ALA A 174 0.47 9.81 -15.06
CA ALA A 174 -0.28 8.59 -14.81
C ALA A 174 0.66 7.42 -14.47
N PHE A 175 0.16 6.43 -13.74
CA PHE A 175 0.84 5.15 -13.58
C PHE A 175 0.91 4.40 -14.91
N HIS A 176 1.84 3.46 -15.01
CA HIS A 176 2.00 2.60 -16.20
C HIS A 176 0.71 1.82 -16.52
N SER A 177 0.58 1.34 -17.76
CA SER A 177 -0.66 0.71 -18.24
C SER A 177 -0.93 -0.69 -17.69
N ASP A 178 0.05 -1.26 -17.01
CA ASP A 178 0.05 -2.56 -16.34
C ASP A 178 0.50 -2.37 -14.89
N ASP A 179 0.36 -3.41 -14.08
CA ASP A 179 0.66 -3.42 -12.64
C ASP A 179 1.82 -4.36 -12.29
N VAL A 180 2.64 -4.71 -13.28
CA VAL A 180 3.70 -5.72 -13.19
C VAL A 180 4.63 -5.48 -11.99
N GLU A 181 5.05 -4.24 -11.76
CA GLU A 181 5.91 -3.86 -10.64
C GLU A 181 5.23 -2.97 -9.59
N CYS A 182 3.94 -2.65 -9.76
CA CYS A 182 3.22 -1.71 -8.89
C CYS A 182 2.66 -2.40 -7.64
N HIS A 183 3.21 -2.08 -6.47
CA HIS A 183 2.73 -2.66 -5.21
C HIS A 183 3.09 -1.84 -3.97
N VAL A 184 2.36 -2.10 -2.89
CA VAL A 184 2.63 -1.56 -1.54
C VAL A 184 2.71 -2.73 -0.56
N VAL A 185 3.69 -2.70 0.34
CA VAL A 185 3.82 -3.69 1.41
C VAL A 185 3.67 -3.06 2.79
N LEU A 186 2.99 -3.77 3.68
CA LEU A 186 2.98 -3.50 5.12
C LEU A 186 3.76 -4.59 5.83
N ASP A 187 4.92 -4.24 6.34
CA ASP A 187 5.78 -5.13 7.11
C ASP A 187 5.50 -4.98 8.60
N PRO A 188 5.00 -6.02 9.27
CA PRO A 188 4.79 -5.98 10.72
C PRO A 188 6.08 -5.65 11.47
N ILE A 189 6.02 -4.65 12.34
CA ILE A 189 7.10 -4.30 13.28
C ILE A 189 6.74 -4.88 14.64
N VAL A 190 7.69 -5.60 15.23
CA VAL A 190 7.49 -6.26 16.53
C VAL A 190 8.50 -5.80 17.52
N PRO A 191 8.05 -5.38 18.71
CA PRO A 191 8.96 -5.08 19.81
C PRO A 191 9.76 -6.34 20.19
N GLU A 192 11.07 -6.19 20.36
CA GLU A 192 11.87 -7.22 21.02
C GLU A 192 11.36 -7.38 22.48
N ILE A 193 11.21 -8.62 22.94
CA ILE A 193 10.99 -8.90 24.36
C ILE A 193 12.34 -8.70 25.05
N GLN A 194 12.46 -7.66 25.89
CA GLN A 194 13.64 -7.39 26.71
C GLN A 194 13.70 -8.27 27.97
#